data_AF-A0A2E3APM4-F1
#
_entry.id   AF-A0A2E3APM4-F1
#
_cell.length_a   1.000
_cell.length_b   1.000
_cell.length_c   1.000
_cell.angle_alpha   90.00
_cell.angle_beta   90.00
_cell.angle_gamma   90.00
#
_symmetry.space_group_name_H-M   'P 1'
#
loop_
_entity.id
_entity.type
_entity.pdbx_description
1 polymer ?
#
loop_
_entity_poly.entity_id
_entity_poly.type
_entity_poly.pdbx_seq_one_letter_code
_entity_poly.pdbx_strand_id
1 'polypeptide(L)'
;MLVLYFHSCHLITHKLQSDVPYDLSFWPRAQNPFSSLILEGHTAVSLFFVLSAFVFTVGSSNRKLSFTGFYRNRFLRTYPLFLFFLALGIIFNIENFSWPSLTRSIFFLANSPLAIDGGPFTFVFWSIAIEWHFYLLFPFLFLLVKKFDWHLLPALILVFFAIRYYLMLQGEDMLSLSYWTILGRIDQFLIGMLTGLFYVKYFVESKKFDAFALLGLLLILTALFVFNQLGGNGSNNEKWVIWPTIEASCWAIFV
;
A
#
# COMPACT_ATOMS: atom_id res chain seq x y z
N MET A 1 4.50 10.65 -8.56
CA MET A 1 4.86 10.63 -9.99
C MET A 1 4.60 9.28 -10.63
N LEU A 2 5.14 8.16 -10.13
CA LEU A 2 4.90 6.82 -10.72
C LEU A 2 3.41 6.43 -10.75
N VAL A 3 2.65 6.67 -9.68
CA VAL A 3 1.21 6.34 -9.61
C VAL A 3 0.39 7.17 -10.60
N LEU A 4 0.69 8.47 -10.72
CA LEU A 4 0.06 9.36 -11.71
C LEU A 4 0.38 8.91 -13.14
N TYR A 5 1.65 8.62 -13.42
CA TYR A 5 2.10 8.13 -14.71
C TYR A 5 1.48 6.77 -15.06
N PHE A 6 1.36 5.85 -14.10
CA PHE A 6 0.66 4.59 -14.25
C PHE A 6 -0.81 4.79 -14.67
N HIS A 7 -1.58 5.61 -13.93
CA HIS A 7 -2.98 5.88 -14.28
C HIS A 7 -3.11 6.61 -15.62
N SER A 8 -2.21 7.57 -15.91
CA SER A 8 -2.18 8.27 -17.20
C SER A 8 -1.88 7.32 -18.35
N CYS A 9 -0.86 6.46 -18.25
CA CYS A 9 -0.54 5.47 -19.27
C CYS A 9 -1.71 4.49 -19.45
N HIS A 10 -2.32 4.03 -18.37
CA HIS A 10 -3.41 3.06 -18.46
C HIS A 10 -4.66 3.65 -19.15
N LEU A 11 -5.06 4.86 -18.76
CA LEU A 11 -6.21 5.55 -19.36
C LEU A 11 -5.94 6.00 -20.81
N ILE A 12 -4.73 6.47 -21.11
CA ILE A 12 -4.35 6.94 -22.45
C ILE A 12 -4.17 5.75 -23.40
N THR A 13 -3.48 4.69 -22.99
CA THR A 13 -3.28 3.49 -23.82
C THR A 13 -4.60 2.79 -24.10
N HIS A 14 -5.49 2.66 -23.10
CA HIS A 14 -6.82 2.09 -23.31
C HIS A 14 -7.65 2.91 -24.31
N LYS A 15 -7.65 4.24 -24.17
CA LYS A 15 -8.38 5.15 -25.06
C LYS A 15 -7.81 5.17 -26.50
N LEU A 16 -6.53 4.85 -26.67
CA LEU A 16 -5.88 4.75 -27.99
C LEU A 16 -6.08 3.39 -28.66
N GLN A 17 -6.34 2.32 -27.88
CA GLN A 17 -6.46 0.95 -28.38
C GLN A 17 -7.90 0.48 -28.55
N SER A 18 -8.87 1.13 -27.91
CA SER A 18 -10.26 0.69 -27.85
C SER A 18 -11.24 1.85 -27.66
N ASP A 19 -12.29 1.91 -28.48
CA ASP A 19 -13.41 2.86 -28.37
C ASP A 19 -14.41 2.51 -27.24
N VAL A 20 -14.06 1.54 -26.38
CA VAL A 20 -14.89 1.02 -25.29
C VAL A 20 -14.46 1.66 -23.96
N PRO A 21 -15.34 1.83 -22.96
CA PRO A 21 -14.96 2.22 -21.60
C PRO A 21 -13.92 1.26 -21.00
N TYR A 22 -13.05 1.77 -20.13
CA TYR A 22 -11.99 0.99 -19.47
C TYR A 22 -12.54 -0.21 -18.70
N ASP A 23 -12.13 -1.42 -19.11
CA ASP A 23 -12.47 -2.69 -18.45
C ASP A 23 -11.20 -3.31 -17.83
N LEU A 24 -11.31 -3.80 -16.59
CA LEU A 24 -10.24 -4.51 -15.88
C LEU A 24 -9.83 -5.80 -16.60
N SER A 25 -10.67 -6.32 -17.51
CA SER A 25 -10.36 -7.48 -18.35
C SER A 25 -9.19 -7.24 -19.33
N PHE A 26 -8.95 -5.99 -19.75
CA PHE A 26 -7.87 -5.60 -20.66
C PHE A 26 -6.62 -5.12 -19.91
N TRP A 27 -5.95 -6.03 -19.22
CA TRP A 27 -4.66 -5.70 -18.58
C TRP A 27 -3.50 -5.80 -19.58
N PRO A 28 -2.73 -4.72 -19.82
CA PRO A 28 -1.62 -4.75 -20.75
C PRO A 28 -0.50 -5.68 -20.25
N ARG A 29 -0.02 -6.53 -21.15
CA ARG A 29 1.12 -7.42 -20.88
C ARG A 29 2.44 -6.69 -21.07
N ALA A 30 3.29 -6.77 -20.06
CA ALA A 30 4.63 -6.21 -20.05
C ALA A 30 5.52 -6.97 -21.05
N GLN A 31 6.22 -6.24 -21.91
CA GLN A 31 7.19 -6.83 -22.83
C GLN A 31 8.53 -7.11 -22.15
N ASN A 32 8.84 -6.38 -21.08
CA ASN A 32 10.08 -6.53 -20.32
C ASN A 32 9.87 -6.21 -18.81
N PRO A 33 10.79 -6.63 -17.92
CA PRO A 33 10.64 -6.41 -16.47
C PRO A 33 10.60 -4.94 -16.03
N PHE A 34 11.19 -4.03 -16.80
CA PHE A 34 11.13 -2.59 -16.51
C PHE A 34 9.76 -2.01 -16.84
N SER A 35 9.14 -2.47 -17.91
CA SER A 35 7.77 -2.08 -18.28
C SER A 35 6.75 -2.58 -17.27
N SER A 36 6.95 -3.75 -16.64
CA SER A 36 6.08 -4.19 -15.54
C SER A 36 6.13 -3.28 -14.32
N LEU A 37 7.25 -2.59 -14.04
CA LEU A 37 7.29 -1.61 -12.94
C LEU A 37 6.36 -0.41 -13.22
N ILE A 38 6.24 -0.02 -14.48
CA ILE A 38 5.36 1.08 -14.92
C ILE A 38 3.91 0.60 -14.94
N LEU A 39 3.65 -0.58 -15.51
CA LEU A 39 2.32 -1.17 -15.65
C LEU A 39 1.74 -1.67 -14.32
N GLU A 40 2.57 -2.02 -13.34
CA GLU A 40 2.16 -2.42 -11.99
C GLU A 40 2.49 -1.31 -10.97
N GLY A 41 2.27 -0.05 -11.35
CA GLY A 41 2.65 1.12 -10.55
C GLY A 41 2.02 1.19 -9.15
N HIS A 42 1.02 0.35 -8.86
CA HIS A 42 0.49 0.14 -7.51
C HIS A 42 1.55 -0.33 -6.51
N THR A 43 2.64 -0.96 -6.99
CA THR A 43 3.75 -1.41 -6.15
C THR A 43 4.47 -0.29 -5.40
N ALA A 44 4.43 0.94 -5.91
CA ALA A 44 4.98 2.10 -5.23
C ALA A 44 4.27 2.39 -3.89
N VAL A 45 2.96 2.08 -3.81
CA VAL A 45 2.19 2.21 -2.57
C VAL A 45 2.64 1.15 -1.56
N SER A 46 2.90 -0.06 -2.03
CA SER A 46 3.42 -1.15 -1.22
C SER A 46 4.80 -0.83 -0.63
N LEU A 47 5.72 -0.34 -1.45
CA LEU A 47 7.03 0.17 -0.99
C LEU A 47 6.85 1.29 0.03
N PHE A 48 5.94 2.23 -0.21
CA PHE A 48 5.67 3.33 0.71
C PHE A 48 5.22 2.84 2.09
N PHE A 49 4.36 1.83 2.18
CA PHE A 49 3.93 1.26 3.45
C PHE A 49 5.05 0.50 4.18
N VAL A 50 5.83 -0.32 3.46
CA VAL A 50 7.02 -1.01 4.01
C VAL A 50 8.01 0.01 4.57
N LEU A 51 8.36 1.03 3.78
CA LEU A 51 9.30 2.06 4.17
C LEU A 51 8.78 2.90 5.36
N SER A 52 7.50 3.22 5.39
CA SER A 52 6.88 3.95 6.50
C SER A 52 7.02 3.18 7.81
N ALA A 53 6.66 1.89 7.81
CA ALA A 53 6.80 1.01 8.96
C ALA A 53 8.26 0.86 9.41
N PHE A 54 9.18 0.69 8.46
CA PHE A 54 10.62 0.65 8.70
C PHE A 54 11.11 1.90 9.43
N VAL A 55 10.87 3.08 8.86
CA VAL A 55 11.31 4.37 9.42
C VAL A 55 10.72 4.58 10.82
N PHE A 56 9.46 4.23 11.03
CA PHE A 56 8.82 4.39 12.34
C PHE A 56 9.45 3.46 13.37
N THR A 57 9.72 2.22 13.00
CA THR A 57 10.32 1.23 13.89
C THR A 57 11.74 1.63 14.27
N VAL A 58 12.58 2.01 13.30
CA VAL A 58 13.95 2.48 13.54
C VAL A 58 13.94 3.75 14.40
N GLY A 59 13.13 4.75 14.05
CA GLY A 59 13.05 6.02 14.77
C GLY A 59 12.52 5.89 16.20
N SER A 60 11.69 4.88 16.47
CA SER A 60 11.08 4.63 17.79
C SER A 60 11.88 3.67 18.65
N SER A 61 12.86 2.95 18.08
CA SER A 61 13.70 2.02 18.83
C SER A 61 14.66 2.74 19.78
N ASN A 62 15.19 3.90 19.37
CA ASN A 62 16.17 4.67 20.14
C ASN A 62 15.58 5.79 21.01
N ARG A 63 14.25 5.96 21.06
CA ARG A 63 13.59 7.05 21.79
C ARG A 63 12.32 6.59 22.49
N LYS A 64 11.96 7.27 23.59
CA LYS A 64 10.62 7.12 24.18
C LYS A 64 9.59 7.67 23.20
N LEU A 65 8.69 6.81 22.76
CA LEU A 65 7.64 7.18 21.81
C LEU A 65 6.60 8.03 22.53
N SER A 66 6.41 9.29 22.08
CA SER A 66 5.31 10.13 22.53
C SER A 66 4.14 10.00 21.55
N PHE A 67 3.02 9.40 21.99
CA PHE A 67 1.85 9.21 21.13
C PHE A 67 1.32 10.53 20.57
N THR A 68 1.14 11.52 21.44
CA THR A 68 0.62 12.84 21.06
C THR A 68 1.54 13.56 20.08
N GLY A 69 2.85 13.49 20.31
CA GLY A 69 3.84 14.07 19.40
C GLY A 69 3.86 13.39 18.03
N PHE A 70 3.78 12.06 18.03
CA PHE A 70 3.71 11.24 16.82
C PHE A 70 2.47 11.62 15.98
N TYR A 71 1.27 11.55 16.57
CA TYR A 71 0.03 11.84 15.85
C TYR A 71 -0.03 13.28 15.34
N ARG A 72 0.35 14.27 16.16
CA ARG A 72 0.34 15.68 15.77
C ARG A 72 1.24 15.95 14.57
N ASN A 73 2.47 15.44 14.59
CA ASN A 73 3.43 15.68 13.52
C ASN A 73 2.97 15.07 12.19
N ARG A 74 2.29 13.91 12.24
CA ARG A 74 1.72 13.25 11.05
C ARG A 74 0.48 13.97 10.53
N PHE A 75 -0.36 14.45 11.44
CA PHE A 75 -1.52 15.27 11.11
C PHE A 75 -1.13 16.55 10.37
N LEU A 76 -0.21 17.32 10.94
CA LEU A 76 0.25 18.56 10.33
C LEU A 76 0.98 18.36 8.99
N ARG A 77 1.55 17.17 8.76
CA ARG A 77 2.25 16.85 7.51
C ARG A 77 1.31 16.44 6.37
N THR A 78 0.32 15.60 6.65
CA THR A 78 -0.49 14.95 5.60
C THR A 78 -1.87 15.60 5.46
N TYR A 79 -2.47 16.06 6.55
CA TYR A 79 -3.85 16.52 6.58
C TYR A 79 -4.10 17.84 5.85
N PRO A 80 -3.21 18.87 5.91
CA PRO A 80 -3.42 20.10 5.15
C PRO A 80 -3.48 19.86 3.64
N LEU A 81 -2.59 19.01 3.13
CA LEU A 81 -2.56 18.67 1.71
C LEU A 81 -3.79 17.83 1.32
N PHE A 82 -4.19 16.88 2.17
CA PHE A 82 -5.41 16.11 2.00
C PHE A 82 -6.65 17.02 1.87
N LEU A 83 -6.81 17.97 2.80
CA LEU A 83 -7.94 18.91 2.76
C LEU A 83 -7.91 19.81 1.52
N PHE A 84 -6.73 20.24 1.08
CA PHE A 84 -6.58 21.04 -0.14
C PHE A 84 -7.12 20.29 -1.36
N PHE A 85 -6.68 19.04 -1.57
CA PHE A 85 -7.16 18.23 -2.69
C PHE A 85 -8.62 17.82 -2.53
N LEU A 86 -9.09 17.60 -1.31
CA LEU A 86 -10.50 17.32 -1.04
C LEU A 86 -11.38 18.52 -1.44
N ALA A 87 -10.94 19.74 -1.10
CA ALA A 87 -11.63 20.97 -1.50
C ALA A 87 -11.66 21.12 -3.03
N LEU A 88 -10.54 20.88 -3.73
CA LEU A 88 -10.52 20.89 -5.19
C LEU A 88 -11.47 19.84 -5.78
N GLY A 89 -11.47 18.62 -5.24
CA GLY A 89 -12.38 17.55 -5.65
C GLY A 89 -13.85 17.95 -5.55
N ILE A 90 -14.24 18.62 -4.45
CA ILE A 90 -15.60 19.14 -4.23
C ILE A 90 -15.92 20.29 -5.18
N ILE A 91 -14.98 21.23 -5.40
CA ILE A 91 -15.20 22.40 -6.28
C ILE A 91 -15.43 21.96 -7.73
N PHE A 92 -14.65 20.98 -8.21
CA PHE A 92 -14.71 20.54 -9.60
C PHE A 92 -15.76 19.44 -9.87
N ASN A 93 -16.29 18.77 -8.85
CA ASN A 93 -17.30 17.70 -8.98
C ASN A 93 -18.41 17.89 -7.95
N ILE A 94 -19.02 19.08 -7.96
CA ILE A 94 -19.99 19.44 -6.94
C ILE A 94 -21.27 18.58 -6.98
N GLU A 95 -21.58 17.97 -8.14
CA GLU A 95 -22.68 17.01 -8.26
C GLU A 95 -22.52 15.76 -7.38
N ASN A 96 -21.28 15.36 -7.06
CA ASN A 96 -20.99 14.18 -6.24
C ASN A 96 -20.93 14.51 -4.74
N PHE A 97 -21.22 15.75 -4.36
CA PHE A 97 -21.12 16.18 -2.97
C PHE A 97 -22.28 15.64 -2.12
N SER A 98 -21.93 15.07 -0.96
CA SER A 98 -22.87 14.61 0.04
C SER A 98 -22.26 14.76 1.43
N TRP A 99 -23.06 15.23 2.39
CA TRP A 99 -22.63 15.39 3.78
C TRP A 99 -22.12 14.08 4.40
N PRO A 100 -22.84 12.94 4.29
CA PRO A 100 -22.31 11.63 4.66
C PRO A 100 -20.95 11.31 4.02
N SER A 101 -20.81 11.53 2.71
CA SER A 101 -19.56 11.25 1.99
C SER A 101 -18.41 12.13 2.49
N LEU A 102 -18.68 13.41 2.78
CA LEU A 102 -17.70 14.34 3.35
C LEU A 102 -17.19 13.86 4.70
N THR A 103 -18.10 13.47 5.60
CA THR A 103 -17.71 12.98 6.92
C THR A 103 -16.82 11.75 6.81
N ARG A 104 -17.15 10.80 5.93
CA ARG A 104 -16.32 9.60 5.69
C ARG A 104 -14.93 9.97 5.16
N SER A 105 -14.84 10.88 4.18
CA SER A 105 -13.55 11.34 3.66
C SER A 105 -12.70 12.00 4.76
N ILE A 106 -13.30 12.87 5.58
CA ILE A 106 -12.62 13.59 6.67
C ILE A 106 -12.12 12.65 7.78
N PHE A 107 -12.91 11.63 8.12
CA PHE A 107 -12.59 10.66 9.19
C PHE A 107 -11.78 9.45 8.71
N PHE A 108 -10.88 9.64 7.74
CA PHE A 108 -9.96 8.61 7.24
C PHE A 108 -10.62 7.37 6.62
N LEU A 109 -11.88 7.46 6.21
CA LEU A 109 -12.60 6.38 5.52
C LEU A 109 -12.69 6.63 4.01
N ALA A 110 -11.71 7.36 3.45
CA ALA A 110 -11.62 7.69 2.03
C ALA A 110 -11.26 6.47 1.14
N ASN A 111 -11.08 5.29 1.73
CA ASN A 111 -10.94 4.02 1.01
C ASN A 111 -12.30 3.29 0.82
N SER A 112 -13.40 3.88 1.28
CA SER A 112 -14.76 3.36 1.05
C SER A 112 -15.32 3.89 -0.27
N PRO A 113 -16.08 3.09 -1.04
CA PRO A 113 -16.79 3.57 -2.22
C PRO A 113 -17.84 4.64 -1.90
N LEU A 114 -18.19 4.82 -0.62
CA LEU A 114 -19.15 5.81 -0.16
C LEU A 114 -18.50 7.12 0.32
N ALA A 115 -17.19 7.28 0.11
CA ALA A 115 -16.48 8.53 0.33
C ALA A 115 -16.77 9.53 -0.81
N ILE A 116 -16.29 10.77 -0.68
CA ILE A 116 -16.41 11.76 -1.76
C ILE A 116 -15.63 11.29 -3.00
N ASP A 117 -16.35 11.21 -4.12
CA ASP A 117 -15.76 11.05 -5.45
C ASP A 117 -15.57 12.42 -6.12
N GLY A 118 -14.39 13.01 -5.88
CA GLY A 118 -13.91 14.22 -6.55
C GLY A 118 -13.07 13.91 -7.78
N GLY A 119 -13.25 12.74 -8.40
CA GLY A 119 -12.55 12.31 -9.60
C GLY A 119 -11.02 12.23 -9.40
N PRO A 120 -10.21 12.76 -10.34
CA PRO A 120 -8.74 12.63 -10.29
C PRO A 120 -8.09 13.21 -9.01
N PHE A 121 -8.75 14.17 -8.36
CA PHE A 121 -8.22 14.82 -7.15
C PHE A 121 -8.31 13.93 -5.91
N THR A 122 -9.32 13.07 -5.83
CA THR A 122 -9.57 12.18 -4.67
C THR A 122 -9.24 10.72 -4.98
N PHE A 123 -8.92 10.39 -6.23
CA PHE A 123 -8.69 9.01 -6.67
C PHE A 123 -7.65 8.25 -5.84
N VAL A 124 -6.58 8.91 -5.39
CA VAL A 124 -5.52 8.30 -4.57
C VAL A 124 -5.77 8.37 -3.05
N PHE A 125 -6.93 8.87 -2.61
CA PHE A 125 -7.19 9.08 -1.18
C PHE A 125 -7.31 7.78 -0.39
N TRP A 126 -7.65 6.67 -1.04
CA TRP A 126 -7.68 5.35 -0.40
C TRP A 126 -6.33 4.99 0.25
N SER A 127 -5.19 5.31 -0.39
CA SER A 127 -3.88 4.99 0.16
C SER A 127 -3.54 5.88 1.36
N ILE A 128 -4.00 7.14 1.34
CA ILE A 128 -3.86 8.09 2.46
C ILE A 128 -4.72 7.63 3.66
N ALA A 129 -5.94 7.15 3.42
CA ALA A 129 -6.78 6.56 4.46
C ALA A 129 -6.09 5.36 5.13
N ILE A 130 -5.54 4.44 4.34
CA ILE A 130 -4.78 3.30 4.85
C ILE A 130 -3.53 3.74 5.62
N GLU A 131 -2.80 4.74 5.11
CA GLU A 131 -1.65 5.34 5.80
C GLU A 131 -2.04 5.85 7.19
N TRP A 132 -3.17 6.53 7.31
CA TRP A 132 -3.72 6.99 8.58
C TRP A 132 -4.10 5.85 9.51
N HIS A 133 -4.69 4.77 9.01
CA HIS A 133 -4.94 3.57 9.81
C HIS A 133 -3.64 2.99 10.37
N PHE A 134 -2.58 2.92 9.57
CA PHE A 134 -1.27 2.48 10.05
C PHE A 134 -0.67 3.43 11.09
N TYR A 135 -0.87 4.73 10.95
CA TYR A 135 -0.41 5.71 11.94
C TYR A 135 -1.09 5.47 13.28
N LEU A 136 -2.41 5.25 13.27
CA LEU A 136 -3.17 4.94 14.47
C LEU A 136 -2.75 3.62 15.10
N LEU A 137 -2.51 2.57 14.30
CA LEU A 137 -2.12 1.23 14.76
C LEU A 137 -0.68 1.14 15.25
N PHE A 138 0.25 1.88 14.64
CA PHE A 138 1.69 1.73 14.87
C PHE A 138 2.09 1.81 16.34
N PRO A 139 1.65 2.80 17.13
CA PRO A 139 2.07 2.90 18.53
C PRO A 139 1.65 1.70 19.37
N PHE A 140 0.46 1.16 19.13
CA PHE A 140 -0.03 -0.04 19.80
C PHE A 140 0.76 -1.28 19.37
N LEU A 141 0.96 -1.48 18.07
CA LEU A 141 1.77 -2.58 17.54
C LEU A 141 3.21 -2.53 18.10
N PHE A 142 3.81 -1.35 18.15
CA PHE A 142 5.16 -1.16 18.66
C PHE A 142 5.28 -1.47 20.15
N LEU A 143 4.27 -1.12 20.97
CA LEU A 143 4.22 -1.54 22.37
C LEU A 143 4.09 -3.05 22.53
N LEU A 144 3.26 -3.70 21.70
CA LEU A 144 3.09 -5.14 21.73
C LEU A 144 4.37 -5.87 21.31
N VAL A 145 5.08 -5.37 20.29
CA VAL A 145 6.40 -5.89 19.89
C VAL A 145 7.41 -5.73 21.03
N LYS A 146 7.40 -4.62 21.78
CA LYS A 146 8.27 -4.48 22.96
C LYS A 146 7.96 -5.49 24.07
N LYS A 147 6.72 -5.96 24.16
CA LYS A 147 6.28 -6.93 25.17
C LYS A 147 6.48 -8.39 24.75
N PHE A 148 6.20 -8.71 23.48
CA PHE A 148 6.17 -10.07 22.95
C PHE A 148 7.30 -10.36 21.95
N ASP A 149 8.23 -9.43 21.79
CA ASP A 149 9.35 -9.46 20.84
C ASP A 149 8.88 -9.56 19.36
N TRP A 150 9.83 -9.73 18.45
CA TRP A 150 9.62 -9.79 17.00
C TRP A 150 8.68 -10.92 16.56
N HIS A 151 8.53 -12.00 17.36
CA HIS A 151 7.69 -13.16 17.06
C HIS A 151 6.20 -12.82 16.87
N LEU A 152 5.74 -11.70 17.45
CA LEU A 152 4.39 -11.20 17.25
C LEU A 152 4.10 -10.89 15.79
N LEU A 153 5.07 -10.34 15.05
CA LEU A 153 4.82 -9.85 13.69
C LEU A 153 4.55 -10.99 12.69
N PRO A 154 5.35 -12.08 12.63
CA PRO A 154 5.00 -13.25 11.81
C PRO A 154 3.68 -13.90 12.23
N ALA A 155 3.37 -13.94 13.53
CA ALA A 155 2.10 -14.47 14.01
C ALA A 155 0.90 -13.65 13.49
N LEU A 156 0.99 -12.32 13.53
CA LEU A 156 -0.04 -11.44 12.97
C LEU A 156 -0.17 -11.60 11.45
N ILE A 157 0.94 -11.71 10.71
CA ILE A 157 0.92 -11.97 9.26
C ILE A 157 0.17 -13.27 8.97
N LEU A 158 0.46 -14.34 9.73
CA LEU A 158 -0.24 -15.62 9.57
C LEU A 158 -1.74 -15.52 9.90
N VAL A 159 -2.12 -14.77 10.93
CA VAL A 159 -3.54 -14.54 11.28
C VAL A 159 -4.26 -13.78 10.17
N PHE A 160 -3.71 -12.68 9.67
CA PHE A 160 -4.34 -11.92 8.58
C PHE A 160 -4.33 -12.68 7.25
N PHE A 161 -3.32 -13.52 7.02
CA PHE A 161 -3.32 -14.47 5.92
C PHE A 161 -4.47 -15.48 6.03
N ALA A 162 -4.64 -16.11 7.20
CA ALA A 162 -5.72 -17.06 7.43
C ALA A 162 -7.11 -16.42 7.27
N ILE A 163 -7.29 -15.18 7.72
CA ILE A 163 -8.54 -14.42 7.52
C ILE A 163 -8.80 -14.21 6.03
N ARG A 164 -7.82 -13.74 5.25
CA ARG A 164 -7.98 -13.55 3.80
C ARG A 164 -8.26 -14.86 3.09
N TYR A 165 -7.55 -15.93 3.46
CA TYR A 165 -7.78 -17.26 2.91
C TYR A 165 -9.20 -17.75 3.20
N TYR A 166 -9.69 -17.57 4.43
CA TYR A 166 -11.08 -17.90 4.77
C TYR A 166 -12.09 -17.10 3.94
N LEU A 167 -11.88 -15.80 3.77
CA LEU A 167 -12.76 -14.95 2.95
C LEU A 167 -12.71 -15.32 1.46
N MET A 168 -11.56 -15.74 0.94
CA MET A 168 -11.45 -16.32 -0.40
C MET A 168 -12.33 -17.56 -0.55
N LEU A 169 -12.34 -18.44 0.46
CA LEU A 169 -13.22 -19.63 0.46
C LEU A 169 -14.71 -19.27 0.53
N GLN A 170 -15.07 -18.10 1.07
CA GLN A 170 -16.44 -17.59 1.04
C GLN A 170 -16.83 -16.95 -0.31
N GLY A 171 -15.90 -16.88 -1.27
CA GLY A 171 -16.13 -16.27 -2.58
C GLY A 171 -16.09 -14.74 -2.58
N GLU A 172 -15.51 -14.13 -1.56
CA GLU A 172 -15.32 -12.68 -1.51
C GLU A 172 -14.30 -12.21 -2.56
N ASP A 173 -14.45 -10.97 -3.04
CA ASP A 173 -13.54 -10.39 -4.02
C ASP A 173 -12.19 -10.02 -3.39
N MET A 174 -11.18 -10.88 -3.60
CA MET A 174 -9.85 -10.75 -3.02
C MET A 174 -9.06 -9.58 -3.58
N LEU A 175 -9.28 -9.19 -4.85
CA LEU A 175 -8.70 -7.98 -5.43
C LEU A 175 -9.17 -6.78 -4.64
N SER A 176 -10.49 -6.60 -4.50
CA SER A 176 -11.02 -5.43 -3.80
C SER A 176 -10.59 -5.41 -2.34
N LEU A 177 -10.69 -6.55 -1.67
CA LEU A 177 -10.31 -6.71 -0.27
C LEU A 177 -8.82 -6.44 -0.07
N SER A 178 -7.93 -7.06 -0.85
CA SER A 178 -6.50 -6.93 -0.63
C SER A 178 -5.92 -5.60 -1.11
N TYR A 179 -6.53 -4.99 -2.12
CA TYR A 179 -6.04 -3.75 -2.71
C TYR A 179 -6.49 -2.52 -1.92
N TRP A 180 -7.80 -2.39 -1.63
CA TRP A 180 -8.42 -1.17 -1.09
C TRP A 180 -8.55 -1.13 0.42
N THR A 181 -8.36 -2.26 1.11
CA THR A 181 -8.56 -2.34 2.56
C THR A 181 -7.25 -2.52 3.31
N ILE A 182 -7.29 -2.16 4.58
CA ILE A 182 -6.18 -2.42 5.50
C ILE A 182 -5.86 -3.92 5.62
N LEU A 183 -6.86 -4.80 5.43
CA LEU A 183 -6.72 -6.23 5.62
C LEU A 183 -5.70 -6.87 4.65
N GLY A 184 -5.62 -6.36 3.41
CA GLY A 184 -4.56 -6.79 2.48
C GLY A 184 -3.24 -6.09 2.67
N ARG A 185 -3.28 -4.81 3.07
CA ARG A 185 -2.08 -3.96 3.14
C ARG A 185 -1.32 -4.10 4.46
N ILE A 186 -1.93 -4.68 5.49
CA ILE A 186 -1.31 -4.82 6.82
C ILE A 186 -0.01 -5.62 6.78
N ASP A 187 0.10 -6.60 5.89
CA ASP A 187 1.34 -7.38 5.70
C ASP A 187 2.53 -6.49 5.35
N GLN A 188 2.33 -5.53 4.45
CA GLN A 188 3.37 -4.59 4.01
C GLN A 188 3.87 -3.77 5.19
N PHE A 189 2.94 -3.35 6.06
CA PHE A 189 3.28 -2.64 7.28
C PHE A 189 4.01 -3.53 8.30
N LEU A 190 3.52 -4.75 8.57
CA LEU A 190 4.12 -5.67 9.54
C LEU A 190 5.51 -6.15 9.10
N ILE A 191 5.69 -6.43 7.81
CA ILE A 191 6.98 -6.80 7.23
C ILE A 191 7.96 -5.62 7.31
N GLY A 192 7.51 -4.40 7.02
CA GLY A 192 8.37 -3.22 7.19
C GLY A 192 8.79 -2.99 8.65
N MET A 193 7.93 -3.30 9.63
CA MET A 193 8.32 -3.31 11.04
C MET A 193 9.38 -4.37 11.34
N LEU A 194 9.24 -5.58 10.79
CA LEU A 194 10.24 -6.66 10.93
C LEU A 194 11.60 -6.23 10.37
N THR A 195 11.62 -5.67 9.17
CA THR A 195 12.85 -5.13 8.55
C THR A 195 13.47 -4.05 9.42
N GLY A 196 12.65 -3.14 9.98
CA GLY A 196 13.13 -2.10 10.88
C GLY A 196 13.79 -2.64 12.15
N LEU A 197 13.20 -3.66 12.78
CA LEU A 197 13.81 -4.33 13.94
C LEU A 197 15.12 -5.04 13.58
N PHE A 198 15.13 -5.74 12.45
CA PHE A 198 16.32 -6.42 11.94
C PHE A 198 17.44 -5.42 11.66
N TYR A 199 17.12 -4.28 11.04
CA TYR A 199 18.06 -3.22 10.76
C TYR A 199 18.69 -2.66 12.05
N VAL A 200 17.87 -2.32 13.04
CA VAL A 200 18.39 -1.79 14.32
C VAL A 200 19.33 -2.78 15.03
N LYS A 201 19.09 -4.08 14.89
CA LYS A 201 19.83 -5.12 15.63
C LYS A 201 21.05 -5.66 14.89
N TYR A 202 21.00 -5.78 13.57
CA TYR A 202 21.98 -6.55 12.78
C TYR A 202 22.62 -5.76 11.64
N PHE A 203 22.14 -4.56 11.31
CA PHE A 203 22.71 -3.81 10.20
C PHE A 203 24.13 -3.35 10.51
N VAL A 204 25.04 -3.66 9.59
CA VAL A 204 26.42 -3.20 9.60
C VAL A 204 26.79 -2.83 8.17
N GLU A 205 27.25 -1.60 7.97
CA GLU A 205 27.65 -1.10 6.66
C GLU A 205 28.65 -2.07 6.00
N SER A 206 28.24 -2.70 4.90
CA SER A 206 29.06 -3.66 4.18
C SER A 206 28.52 -3.92 2.78
N LYS A 207 29.42 -4.32 1.87
CA LYS A 207 29.08 -4.72 0.49
C LYS A 207 28.05 -5.85 0.40
N LYS A 208 27.83 -6.60 1.49
CA LYS A 208 26.81 -7.65 1.57
C LYS A 208 25.40 -7.06 1.54
N PHE A 209 25.17 -5.95 2.23
CA PHE A 209 23.87 -5.27 2.21
C PHE A 209 23.60 -4.57 0.89
N ASP A 210 24.63 -4.04 0.22
CA ASP A 210 24.49 -3.55 -1.16
C ASP A 210 24.07 -4.68 -2.12
N ALA A 211 24.65 -5.87 -1.96
CA ALA A 211 24.26 -7.04 -2.73
C ALA A 211 22.83 -7.50 -2.42
N PHE A 212 22.39 -7.43 -1.16
CA PHE A 212 20.99 -7.70 -0.79
C PHE A 212 20.03 -6.70 -1.39
N ALA A 213 20.36 -5.40 -1.41
CA ALA A 213 19.54 -4.38 -2.04
C ALA A 213 19.39 -4.64 -3.55
N LEU A 214 20.49 -4.96 -4.25
CA LEU A 214 20.46 -5.35 -5.67
C LEU A 214 19.64 -6.63 -5.92
N LEU A 215 19.75 -7.61 -5.02
CA LEU A 215 18.95 -8.84 -5.08
C LEU A 215 17.47 -8.54 -4.85
N GLY A 216 17.12 -7.68 -3.89
CA GLY A 216 15.74 -7.24 -3.66
C GLY A 216 15.15 -6.54 -4.87
N LEU A 217 15.93 -5.67 -5.53
CA LEU A 217 15.55 -5.02 -6.78
C LEU A 217 15.29 -6.04 -7.91
N LEU A 218 16.15 -7.05 -8.05
CA LEU A 218 15.96 -8.12 -9.04
C LEU A 218 14.69 -8.95 -8.72
N LEU A 219 14.48 -9.28 -7.45
CA LEU A 219 13.32 -10.04 -6.99
C LEU A 219 12.01 -9.30 -7.24
N ILE A 220 11.94 -7.99 -6.96
CA ILE A 220 10.72 -7.24 -7.22
C ILE A 220 10.43 -7.10 -8.72
N LEU A 221 11.46 -6.84 -9.55
CA LEU A 221 11.29 -6.74 -11.00
C LEU A 221 10.82 -8.07 -11.59
N THR A 222 11.37 -9.19 -11.13
CA THR A 222 10.95 -10.53 -11.58
C THR A 222 9.56 -10.89 -11.06
N ALA A 223 9.24 -10.61 -9.80
CA ALA A 223 7.91 -10.86 -9.23
C ALA A 223 6.82 -10.06 -9.96
N LEU A 224 7.05 -8.77 -10.22
CA LEU A 224 6.11 -7.91 -10.96
C LEU A 224 5.92 -8.39 -12.40
N PHE A 225 7.00 -8.79 -13.06
CA PHE A 225 6.92 -9.34 -14.41
C PHE A 225 6.09 -10.63 -14.43
N VAL A 226 6.36 -11.57 -13.53
CA VAL A 226 5.59 -12.82 -13.42
C VAL A 226 4.12 -12.52 -13.10
N PHE A 227 3.84 -11.62 -12.16
CA PHE A 227 2.48 -11.22 -11.80
C PHE A 227 1.71 -10.63 -13.00
N ASN A 228 2.36 -9.76 -13.76
CA ASN A 228 1.78 -9.18 -14.96
C ASN A 228 1.52 -10.24 -16.05
N GLN A 229 2.47 -11.15 -16.30
CA GLN A 229 2.32 -12.24 -17.26
C GLN A 229 1.22 -13.22 -16.89
N LEU A 230 0.98 -13.40 -15.60
CA LEU A 230 -0.13 -14.16 -15.06
C LEU A 230 -1.47 -13.43 -15.17
N GLY A 231 -1.51 -12.21 -15.72
CA GLY A 231 -2.73 -11.45 -16.00
C GLY A 231 -2.99 -10.26 -15.07
N GLY A 232 -1.98 -9.83 -14.30
CA GLY A 232 -1.96 -8.57 -13.53
C GLY A 232 -3.13 -8.38 -12.58
N ASN A 233 -3.59 -7.13 -12.40
CA ASN A 233 -4.76 -6.83 -11.58
C ASN A 233 -6.09 -7.37 -12.17
N GLY A 234 -6.13 -7.68 -13.47
CA GLY A 234 -7.39 -7.95 -14.20
C GLY A 234 -7.96 -9.36 -14.04
N SER A 235 -7.13 -10.37 -13.80
CA SER A 235 -7.57 -11.79 -13.83
C SER A 235 -7.06 -12.65 -12.67
N ASN A 236 -6.34 -12.06 -11.71
CA ASN A 236 -5.63 -12.80 -10.66
C ASN A 236 -6.31 -12.75 -9.28
N ASN A 237 -7.64 -12.78 -9.23
CA ASN A 237 -8.37 -12.54 -7.98
C ASN A 237 -7.84 -13.40 -6.81
N GLU A 238 -7.74 -14.71 -6.99
CA GLU A 238 -7.24 -15.63 -5.94
C GLU A 238 -5.79 -15.34 -5.50
N LYS A 239 -4.93 -14.85 -6.41
CA LYS A 239 -3.51 -14.59 -6.11
C LYS A 239 -3.35 -13.35 -5.22
N TRP A 240 -4.35 -12.45 -5.17
CA TRP A 240 -4.36 -11.31 -4.27
C TRP A 240 -4.40 -11.68 -2.79
N VAL A 241 -4.69 -12.93 -2.44
CA VAL A 241 -4.57 -13.43 -1.06
C VAL A 241 -3.11 -13.42 -0.59
N ILE A 242 -2.18 -13.82 -1.46
CA ILE A 242 -0.75 -13.99 -1.12
C ILE A 242 0.09 -12.82 -1.65
N TRP A 243 -0.34 -12.17 -2.74
CA TRP A 243 0.43 -11.17 -3.45
C TRP A 243 0.96 -10.02 -2.56
N PRO A 244 0.16 -9.38 -1.68
CA PRO A 244 0.67 -8.31 -0.83
C PRO A 244 1.84 -8.75 0.07
N THR A 245 1.84 -10.01 0.52
CA THR A 245 2.90 -10.58 1.35
C THR A 245 4.19 -10.79 0.55
N ILE A 246 4.08 -11.34 -0.66
CA ILE A 246 5.22 -11.56 -1.56
C ILE A 246 5.85 -10.22 -1.93
N GLU A 247 5.02 -9.28 -2.37
CA GLU A 247 5.45 -7.95 -2.77
C GLU A 247 6.15 -7.20 -1.62
N ALA A 248 5.56 -7.23 -0.43
CA ALA A 248 6.17 -6.67 0.78
C ALA A 248 7.53 -7.30 1.08
N SER A 249 7.64 -8.62 0.95
CA SER A 249 8.89 -9.35 1.25
C SER A 249 10.00 -8.98 0.27
N CYS A 250 9.69 -8.82 -1.02
CA CYS A 250 10.66 -8.36 -2.02
C CYS A 250 11.14 -6.93 -1.70
N TRP A 251 10.22 -6.03 -1.38
CA TRP A 251 10.58 -4.66 -0.99
C TRP A 251 11.36 -4.61 0.33
N ALA A 252 11.06 -5.49 1.26
CA ALA A 252 11.75 -5.60 2.55
C ALA A 252 13.19 -6.10 2.44
N ILE A 253 13.54 -6.84 1.39
CA ILE A 253 14.93 -7.23 1.09
C ILE A 253 15.69 -6.06 0.46
N PHE A 254 14.97 -5.19 -0.28
CA PHE A 254 15.54 -4.00 -0.90
C PHE A 254 15.83 -2.89 0.12
N VAL A 255 14.94 -2.69 1.10
CA VAL A 255 15.03 -1.68 2.19
C VAL A 255 16.02 -2.11 3.26
#